data_AF-A0A7V2NGV7-F1
#
_entry.id   AF-A0A7V2NGV7-F1
#
_cell.length_a   1.000
_cell.length_b   1.000
_cell.length_c   1.000
_cell.angle_alpha   90.00
_cell.angle_beta   90.00
_cell.angle_gamma   90.00
#
_symmetry.space_group_name_H-M   'P 1'
#
loop_
_entity.id
_entity.type
_entity.pdbx_description
1 polymer ?
#
loop_
_entity_poly.entity_id
_entity_poly.type
_entity_poly.pdbx_seq_one_letter_code
_entity_poly.pdbx_strand_id
1 'polypeptide(L)'
;MREFLILLKYGMAFSHAPRRGKKRVSLYSYIVPAAVIGLVAFYTTRSTFSTLSQVDPLAPKIFINFWTTLLSMFFIVGFIGLSINSFTLNEEIEFLLNLPIRRTVLLFYQIFVSTLTQFFALFLYIGIYASYTMVSNNSFLVLFKGIMQLIFMISLASILTILIGKRIKKATVRKIVMVINIVTPFLIFLLIGSNESITKNAMGESGILRYIAFSFSNYNFLTWAIKDGIFPIISLVISIIFVVSFVFLSKDVEFSQSESKSGKTKDFKLMGSGVPIKAIYIKDIKTALRIDQFIFFIIYPVAFGIFMAVMNNDIFTAIFASMPVIIIYVAIESAILTAKEYLYIETVKTYPISLGKILMPKIIIPTTLNTIILLVEFIIFSFLKGLQFKFFIFLPISFVLLIMNSLMGAYQTVKNPPKTENISRVLGFGSIMLVEGITLGSVFAVIFPLMKLFANDFESTIQRYLVGYLLPIATLIACLMYSRYLYLKLIGYHESQ
;
A
#
# COMPACT_ATOMS: atom_id res chain seq x y z
N MET A 1 3.58 -20.73 -25.91
CA MET A 1 4.72 -19.79 -25.71
C MET A 1 4.67 -18.57 -26.63
N ARG A 2 4.43 -18.70 -27.94
CA ARG A 2 4.26 -17.53 -28.83
C ARG A 2 3.15 -16.57 -28.37
N GLU A 3 2.00 -17.11 -27.97
CA GLU A 3 0.88 -16.36 -27.38
C GLU A 3 1.32 -15.55 -26.13
N PHE A 4 2.11 -16.16 -25.24
CA PHE A 4 2.63 -15.50 -24.03
C PHE A 4 3.57 -14.34 -24.37
N LEU A 5 4.47 -14.51 -25.34
CA LEU A 5 5.38 -13.45 -25.78
C LEU A 5 4.63 -12.30 -26.45
N ILE A 6 3.55 -12.58 -27.19
CA ILE A 6 2.67 -11.56 -27.76
C ILE A 6 1.98 -10.78 -26.63
N LEU A 7 1.42 -11.48 -25.63
CA LEU A 7 0.83 -10.84 -24.46
C LEU A 7 1.82 -10.00 -23.67
N LEU A 8 3.07 -10.44 -23.49
CA LEU A 8 4.11 -9.62 -22.86
C LEU A 8 4.43 -8.36 -23.67
N LYS A 9 4.58 -8.49 -24.99
CA LYS A 9 4.93 -7.37 -25.87
C LYS A 9 3.84 -6.30 -25.91
N TYR A 10 2.57 -6.71 -25.95
CA TYR A 10 1.43 -5.80 -26.11
C TYR A 10 0.74 -5.48 -24.78
N GLY A 11 0.54 -6.42 -23.87
CA GLY A 11 -0.06 -6.20 -22.56
C GLY A 11 0.76 -5.27 -21.65
N MET A 12 2.11 -5.37 -21.67
CA MET A 12 2.95 -4.39 -20.99
C MET A 12 2.96 -3.01 -21.67
N ALA A 13 2.57 -2.92 -22.94
CA ALA A 13 2.42 -1.66 -23.67
C ALA A 13 1.01 -1.04 -23.54
N PHE A 14 -0.01 -1.85 -23.26
CA PHE A 14 -1.41 -1.43 -23.09
C PHE A 14 -1.81 -1.14 -21.64
N SER A 15 -1.08 -1.66 -20.65
CA SER A 15 -1.26 -1.27 -19.24
C SER A 15 -0.98 0.23 -19.00
N HIS A 16 -0.37 0.91 -19.98
CA HIS A 16 -0.12 2.35 -19.96
C HIS A 16 -0.47 2.89 -21.35
N ALA A 17 -1.74 3.27 -21.55
CA ALA A 17 -2.22 3.86 -22.78
C ALA A 17 -1.19 4.84 -23.37
N PRO A 18 -0.77 4.66 -24.64
CA PRO A 18 0.27 5.49 -25.22
C PRO A 18 -0.23 6.94 -25.26
N ARG A 19 0.36 7.80 -24.41
CA ARG A 19 0.32 9.24 -24.63
C ARG A 19 0.95 9.49 -26.00
N ARG A 20 0.15 9.98 -26.96
CA ARG A 20 0.70 10.58 -28.19
C ARG A 20 1.81 11.57 -27.77
N GLY A 21 3.05 11.26 -28.14
CA GLY A 21 4.21 12.15 -27.98
C GLY A 21 5.02 12.09 -26.67
N LYS A 22 4.76 11.19 -25.71
CA LYS A 22 5.65 11.04 -24.52
C LYS A 22 6.14 9.62 -24.31
N LYS A 23 7.44 9.49 -23.99
CA LYS A 23 8.20 8.24 -23.82
C LYS A 23 7.39 7.17 -23.08
N ARG A 24 7.41 5.94 -23.61
CA ARG A 24 6.87 4.74 -22.97
C ARG A 24 7.26 4.74 -21.49
N VAL A 25 6.28 4.75 -20.60
CA VAL A 25 6.53 4.42 -19.18
C VAL A 25 6.99 2.97 -19.20
N SER A 26 8.28 2.78 -19.02
CA SER A 26 8.95 1.49 -19.14
C SER A 26 9.01 0.84 -17.77
N LEU A 27 9.24 -0.48 -17.73
CA LEU A 27 9.46 -1.28 -16.51
C LEU A 27 10.42 -0.61 -15.50
N TYR A 28 11.32 0.26 -15.97
CA TYR A 28 12.20 1.08 -15.14
C TYR A 28 11.46 1.90 -14.06
N SER A 29 10.22 2.36 -14.27
CA SER A 29 9.47 3.11 -13.26
C SER A 29 9.09 2.29 -12.04
N TYR A 30 9.02 0.95 -12.16
CA TYR A 30 8.75 0.04 -11.05
C TYR A 30 10.05 -0.49 -10.43
N ILE A 31 11.04 -0.76 -11.27
CA ILE A 31 12.33 -1.31 -10.84
C ILE A 31 13.12 -0.29 -10.02
N VAL A 32 13.18 0.98 -10.45
CA VAL A 32 14.03 1.98 -9.80
C VAL A 32 13.62 2.23 -8.33
N PRO A 33 12.35 2.52 -8.01
CA PRO A 33 11.93 2.68 -6.61
C PRO A 33 12.15 1.40 -5.80
N ALA A 34 11.76 0.24 -6.35
CA ALA A 34 11.94 -1.04 -5.66
C ALA A 34 13.42 -1.35 -5.37
N ALA A 35 14.32 -1.04 -6.30
CA ALA A 35 15.76 -1.19 -6.12
C ALA A 35 16.31 -0.29 -5.01
N VAL A 36 15.83 0.96 -4.89
CA VAL A 36 16.20 1.85 -3.78
C VAL A 36 15.81 1.23 -2.43
N ILE A 37 14.62 0.65 -2.32
CA ILE A 37 14.20 -0.06 -1.10
C ILE A 37 15.07 -1.29 -0.82
N GLY A 38 15.39 -2.08 -1.85
CA GLY A 38 16.32 -3.20 -1.72
C GLY A 38 17.70 -2.76 -1.23
N LEU A 39 18.21 -1.63 -1.72
CA LEU A 39 19.47 -1.03 -1.26
C LEU A 39 19.37 -0.57 0.21
N VAL A 40 18.30 0.13 0.58
CA VAL A 40 18.08 0.57 1.98
C VAL A 40 18.03 -0.65 2.91
N ALA A 41 17.29 -1.69 2.53
CA ALA A 41 17.19 -2.94 3.28
C ALA A 41 18.55 -3.65 3.40
N PHE A 42 19.34 -3.67 2.33
CA PHE A 42 20.70 -4.21 2.35
C PHE A 42 21.58 -3.47 3.35
N TYR A 43 21.65 -2.14 3.29
CA TYR A 43 22.51 -1.36 4.18
C TYR A 43 22.08 -1.44 5.65
N THR A 44 20.77 -1.37 5.93
CA THR A 44 20.25 -1.46 7.30
C THR A 44 20.46 -2.83 7.92
N THR A 45 20.25 -3.91 7.17
CA THR A 45 20.44 -5.27 7.70
C THR A 45 21.90 -5.71 7.74
N ARG A 46 22.77 -5.12 6.91
CA ARG A 46 24.20 -5.49 6.86
C ARG A 46 24.90 -5.22 8.17
N SER A 47 24.68 -4.05 8.77
CA SER A 47 25.23 -3.73 10.07
C SER A 47 24.74 -4.74 11.12
N THR A 48 23.45 -5.06 11.12
CA THR A 48 22.86 -6.05 12.04
C THR A 48 23.48 -7.44 11.88
N PHE A 49 23.59 -7.97 10.66
CA PHE A 49 24.21 -9.28 10.43
C PHE A 49 25.68 -9.30 10.81
N SER A 50 26.44 -8.23 10.52
CA SER A 50 27.85 -8.15 10.94
C SER A 50 28.00 -8.16 12.46
N THR A 51 27.18 -7.39 13.19
CA THR A 51 27.22 -7.36 14.66
C THR A 51 26.83 -8.71 15.25
N LEU A 52 25.78 -9.35 14.71
CA LEU A 52 25.35 -10.68 15.17
C LEU A 52 26.43 -11.74 14.93
N SER A 53 27.15 -11.68 13.81
CA SER A 53 28.22 -12.64 13.50
C SER A 53 29.42 -12.56 14.42
N GLN A 54 29.67 -11.38 15.01
CA GLN A 54 30.74 -11.17 15.98
C GLN A 54 30.37 -11.74 17.37
N VAL A 55 29.08 -11.79 17.71
CA VAL A 55 28.58 -12.30 18.99
C VAL A 55 28.48 -13.84 18.95
N ASP A 56 27.85 -14.39 17.91
CA ASP A 56 27.73 -15.85 17.72
C ASP A 56 27.59 -16.16 16.22
N PRO A 57 28.42 -17.06 15.64
CA PRO A 57 28.28 -17.53 14.27
C PRO A 57 26.89 -18.09 13.90
N LEU A 58 26.09 -18.56 14.88
CA LEU A 58 24.74 -19.07 14.67
C LEU A 58 23.66 -17.97 14.68
N ALA A 59 23.91 -16.81 15.30
CA ALA A 59 22.92 -15.75 15.42
C ALA A 59 22.45 -15.17 14.06
N PRO A 60 23.33 -14.93 13.06
CA PRO A 60 22.92 -14.54 11.71
C PRO A 60 21.99 -15.56 11.04
N LYS A 61 22.22 -16.87 11.27
CA LYS A 61 21.39 -17.95 10.72
C LYS A 61 19.98 -17.95 11.32
N ILE A 62 19.87 -17.70 12.62
CA ILE A 62 18.58 -17.58 13.30
C ILE A 62 17.83 -16.38 12.74
N PHE A 63 18.53 -15.27 12.59
CA PHE A 63 17.96 -14.02 12.11
C PHE A 63 17.45 -14.13 10.66
N ILE A 64 18.23 -14.70 9.74
CA ILE A 64 17.78 -14.86 8.34
C ILE A 64 16.58 -15.81 8.21
N ASN A 65 16.49 -16.86 9.03
CA ASN A 65 15.33 -17.76 9.03
C ASN A 65 14.08 -17.06 9.54
N PHE A 66 14.19 -16.24 10.59
CA PHE A 66 13.10 -15.38 11.05
C PHE A 66 12.65 -14.41 9.94
N TRP A 67 13.61 -13.68 9.36
CA TRP A 67 13.36 -12.75 8.25
C TRP A 67 12.67 -13.43 7.07
N THR A 68 13.15 -14.60 6.67
CA THR A 68 12.58 -15.30 5.53
C THR A 68 11.18 -15.83 5.82
N THR A 69 10.88 -16.27 7.04
CA THR A 69 9.53 -16.69 7.42
C THR A 69 8.51 -15.57 7.18
N LEU A 70 8.83 -14.37 7.68
CA LEU A 70 7.98 -13.21 7.58
C LEU A 70 7.85 -12.69 6.14
N LEU A 71 8.97 -12.61 5.41
CA LEU A 71 8.96 -12.24 4.00
C LEU A 71 8.18 -13.23 3.15
N SER A 72 8.21 -14.51 3.53
CA SER A 72 7.47 -15.54 2.80
C SER A 72 5.97 -15.45 3.04
N MET A 73 5.54 -15.29 4.29
CA MET A 73 4.12 -15.01 4.57
C MET A 73 3.64 -13.78 3.81
N PHE A 74 4.41 -12.69 3.88
CA PHE A 74 4.11 -11.44 3.20
C PHE A 74 3.98 -11.62 1.68
N PHE A 75 4.96 -12.27 1.06
CA PHE A 75 4.97 -12.52 -0.38
C PHE A 75 3.76 -13.34 -0.79
N ILE A 76 3.53 -14.50 -0.15
CA ILE A 76 2.45 -15.43 -0.49
C ILE A 76 1.08 -14.76 -0.35
N VAL A 77 0.84 -14.11 0.79
CA VAL A 77 -0.42 -13.43 1.09
C VAL A 77 -0.66 -12.29 0.11
N GLY A 78 0.34 -11.43 -0.10
CA GLY A 78 0.30 -10.37 -1.12
C GLY A 78 0.02 -10.89 -2.53
N PHE A 79 0.67 -12.01 -2.89
CA PHE A 79 0.68 -12.54 -4.25
C PHE A 79 -0.67 -13.14 -4.58
N ILE A 80 -1.24 -13.90 -3.64
CA ILE A 80 -2.59 -14.46 -3.76
C ILE A 80 -3.60 -13.33 -3.95
N GLY A 81 -3.53 -12.28 -3.13
CA GLY A 81 -4.43 -11.13 -3.26
C GLY A 81 -4.36 -10.50 -4.65
N LEU A 82 -3.16 -10.11 -5.07
CA LEU A 82 -2.94 -9.47 -6.37
C LEU A 82 -3.35 -10.37 -7.54
N SER A 83 -3.05 -11.67 -7.47
CA SER A 83 -3.34 -12.61 -8.55
C SER A 83 -4.83 -12.94 -8.65
N ILE A 84 -5.54 -13.12 -7.52
CA ILE A 84 -7.00 -13.30 -7.54
C ILE A 84 -7.69 -12.00 -8.01
N ASN A 85 -7.20 -10.82 -7.60
CA ASN A 85 -7.70 -9.54 -8.09
C ASN A 85 -7.58 -9.46 -9.61
N SER A 86 -6.39 -9.74 -10.13
CA SER A 86 -6.14 -9.82 -11.57
C SER A 86 -7.12 -10.76 -12.25
N PHE A 87 -7.31 -11.99 -11.74
CA PHE A 87 -8.20 -12.99 -12.34
C PHE A 87 -9.68 -12.63 -12.36
N THR A 88 -10.17 -11.91 -11.36
CA THR A 88 -11.62 -11.74 -11.15
C THR A 88 -12.14 -10.35 -11.47
N LEU A 89 -11.29 -9.33 -11.42
CA LEU A 89 -11.69 -7.92 -11.48
C LEU A 89 -11.03 -7.15 -12.62
N ASN A 90 -10.09 -7.76 -13.35
CA ASN A 90 -9.46 -7.09 -14.48
C ASN A 90 -10.32 -7.24 -15.75
N GLU A 91 -10.92 -6.14 -16.20
CA GLU A 91 -11.67 -6.05 -17.47
C GLU A 91 -10.81 -6.47 -18.67
N GLU A 92 -9.48 -6.32 -18.58
CA GLU A 92 -8.55 -6.82 -19.59
C GLU A 92 -8.66 -8.34 -19.76
N ILE A 93 -8.93 -9.11 -18.70
CA ILE A 93 -9.08 -10.57 -18.80
C ILE A 93 -10.37 -10.92 -19.53
N GLU A 94 -11.44 -10.18 -19.30
CA GLU A 94 -12.71 -10.38 -20.00
C GLU A 94 -12.55 -10.15 -21.51
N PHE A 95 -11.78 -9.12 -21.90
CA PHE A 95 -11.40 -8.90 -23.29
C PHE A 95 -10.46 -9.99 -23.83
N LEU A 96 -9.43 -10.38 -23.08
CA LEU A 96 -8.45 -11.39 -23.49
C LEU A 96 -9.04 -12.79 -23.62
N LEU A 97 -10.12 -13.09 -22.89
CA LEU A 97 -10.88 -14.34 -23.00
C LEU A 97 -11.70 -14.42 -24.30
N ASN A 98 -11.99 -13.28 -24.93
CA ASN A 98 -12.64 -13.23 -26.24
C ASN A 98 -11.64 -13.47 -27.39
N LEU A 99 -10.33 -13.47 -27.11
CA LEU A 99 -9.29 -13.80 -28.08
C LEU A 99 -9.02 -15.31 -28.08
N PRO A 100 -8.56 -15.89 -29.21
CA PRO A 100 -8.23 -17.31 -29.32
C PRO A 100 -6.89 -17.65 -28.62
N ILE A 101 -6.81 -17.39 -27.31
CA ILE A 101 -5.63 -17.61 -26.46
C ILE A 101 -5.96 -18.70 -25.45
N ARG A 102 -5.02 -19.61 -25.20
CA ARG A 102 -5.23 -20.68 -24.21
C ARG A 102 -5.36 -20.09 -22.80
N ARG A 103 -6.36 -20.54 -22.03
CA ARG A 103 -6.60 -20.10 -20.64
C ARG A 103 -5.38 -20.25 -19.74
N THR A 104 -4.62 -21.32 -19.91
CA THR A 104 -3.37 -21.55 -19.18
C THR A 104 -2.33 -20.47 -19.43
N VAL A 105 -2.23 -19.99 -20.68
CA VAL A 105 -1.31 -18.90 -21.07
C VAL A 105 -1.75 -17.56 -20.45
N LEU A 106 -3.05 -17.30 -20.39
CA LEU A 106 -3.60 -16.12 -19.69
C LEU A 106 -3.30 -16.17 -18.19
N LEU A 107 -3.46 -17.33 -17.55
CA LEU A 107 -3.13 -17.52 -16.13
C LEU A 107 -1.64 -17.32 -15.85
N PHE A 108 -0.75 -17.87 -16.70
CA PHE A 108 0.69 -17.62 -16.61
C PHE A 108 1.04 -16.15 -16.80
N TYR A 109 0.42 -15.47 -17.76
CA TYR A 109 0.62 -14.04 -17.99
C TYR A 109 0.25 -13.22 -16.75
N GLN A 110 -0.88 -13.50 -16.12
CA GLN A 110 -1.30 -12.77 -14.92
C GLN A 110 -0.43 -13.07 -13.71
N ILE A 111 0.01 -14.31 -13.51
CA ILE A 111 1.00 -14.65 -12.45
C ILE A 111 2.30 -13.88 -12.68
N PHE A 112 2.74 -13.77 -13.93
CA PHE A 112 3.91 -12.98 -14.26
C PHE A 112 3.69 -11.49 -13.93
N VAL A 113 2.57 -10.90 -14.35
CA VAL A 113 2.22 -9.51 -14.03
C VAL A 113 2.10 -9.30 -12.51
N SER A 114 1.48 -10.21 -11.78
CA SER A 114 1.38 -10.16 -10.31
C SER A 114 2.73 -10.32 -9.61
N THR A 115 3.68 -11.04 -10.22
CA THR A 115 5.07 -11.08 -9.74
C THR A 115 5.74 -9.72 -9.94
N LEU A 116 5.52 -9.06 -11.09
CA LEU A 116 6.06 -7.72 -11.36
C LEU A 116 5.51 -6.67 -10.40
N THR A 117 4.22 -6.73 -10.06
CA THR A 117 3.62 -5.78 -9.10
C THR A 117 4.13 -5.97 -7.66
N GLN A 118 4.74 -7.13 -7.37
CA GLN A 118 5.43 -7.40 -6.11
C GLN A 118 6.93 -7.08 -6.12
N PHE A 119 7.43 -6.30 -7.08
CA PHE A 119 8.84 -5.90 -7.10
C PHE A 119 9.32 -5.28 -5.79
N PHE A 120 8.50 -4.49 -5.09
CA PHE A 120 8.84 -4.00 -3.75
C PHE A 120 9.25 -5.16 -2.80
N ALA A 121 8.41 -6.20 -2.71
CA ALA A 121 8.64 -7.39 -1.88
C ALA A 121 9.92 -8.12 -2.28
N LEU A 122 10.09 -8.32 -3.59
CA LEU A 122 11.20 -9.08 -4.16
C LEU A 122 12.53 -8.36 -3.96
N PHE A 123 12.60 -7.05 -4.18
CA PHE A 123 13.83 -6.29 -3.96
C PHE A 123 14.17 -6.18 -2.48
N LEU A 124 13.18 -6.07 -1.59
CA LEU A 124 13.40 -6.12 -0.16
C LEU A 124 13.96 -7.49 0.26
N TYR A 125 13.40 -8.59 -0.26
CA TYR A 125 13.96 -9.93 -0.07
C TYR A 125 15.40 -10.04 -0.58
N ILE A 126 15.66 -9.62 -1.83
CA ILE A 126 17.00 -9.65 -2.44
C ILE A 126 18.00 -8.84 -1.61
N GLY A 127 17.63 -7.65 -1.13
CA GLY A 127 18.50 -6.80 -0.32
C GLY A 127 18.92 -7.46 1.00
N ILE A 128 17.98 -8.02 1.73
CA ILE A 128 18.24 -8.70 3.01
C ILE A 128 19.05 -9.98 2.80
N TYR A 129 18.74 -10.73 1.73
CA TYR A 129 19.42 -11.97 1.42
C TYR A 129 20.86 -11.72 0.95
N ALA A 130 21.08 -10.71 0.11
CA ALA A 130 22.42 -10.26 -0.29
C ALA A 130 23.25 -9.83 0.92
N SER A 131 22.63 -9.15 1.89
CA SER A 131 23.29 -8.76 3.14
C SER A 131 23.79 -9.97 3.93
N TYR A 132 22.96 -11.01 4.07
CA TYR A 132 23.36 -12.25 4.72
C TYR A 132 24.46 -13.02 3.95
N THR A 133 24.45 -13.01 2.61
CA THR A 133 25.49 -13.69 1.81
C THR A 133 26.90 -13.15 2.05
N MET A 134 27.04 -11.86 2.42
CA MET A 134 28.33 -11.24 2.72
C MET A 134 28.93 -11.68 4.04
N VAL A 135 28.11 -12.15 4.97
CA VAL A 135 28.52 -12.57 6.32
C VAL A 135 28.64 -14.10 6.42
N SER A 136 28.06 -14.83 5.47
CA SER A 136 28.11 -16.29 5.43
C SER A 136 29.42 -16.83 4.85
N ASN A 137 29.93 -17.92 5.42
CA ASN A 137 31.15 -18.60 4.93
C ASN A 137 31.02 -19.14 3.48
N ASN A 138 29.81 -19.49 3.03
CA ASN A 138 29.55 -20.09 1.71
C ASN A 138 28.55 -19.26 0.90
N SER A 139 28.98 -18.10 0.39
CA SER A 139 28.10 -17.15 -0.30
C SER A 139 27.36 -17.75 -1.51
N PHE A 140 27.99 -18.65 -2.27
CA PHE A 140 27.36 -19.31 -3.43
C PHE A 140 26.17 -20.19 -3.03
N LEU A 141 26.35 -21.04 -2.01
CA LEU A 141 25.32 -21.94 -1.52
C LEU A 141 24.14 -21.17 -0.92
N VAL A 142 24.42 -20.07 -0.21
CA VAL A 142 23.38 -19.18 0.30
C VAL A 142 22.59 -18.59 -0.87
N LEU A 143 23.25 -18.00 -1.87
CA LEU A 143 22.58 -17.40 -3.03
C LEU A 143 21.68 -18.41 -3.75
N PHE A 144 22.15 -19.65 -3.93
CA PHE A 144 21.36 -20.73 -4.51
C PHE A 144 20.10 -21.06 -3.68
N LYS A 145 20.22 -21.18 -2.35
CA LYS A 145 19.09 -21.36 -1.43
C LYS A 145 18.08 -20.21 -1.51
N GLY A 146 18.55 -18.98 -1.71
CA GLY A 146 17.69 -17.80 -1.90
C GLY A 146 16.86 -17.87 -3.19
N ILE A 147 17.46 -18.31 -4.29
CA ILE A 147 16.75 -18.53 -5.56
C ILE A 147 15.71 -19.67 -5.40
N MET A 148 16.09 -20.77 -4.74
CA MET A 148 15.17 -21.87 -4.45
C MET A 148 13.97 -21.41 -3.62
N GLN A 149 14.19 -20.58 -2.60
CA GLN A 149 13.11 -20.00 -1.80
C GLN A 149 12.15 -19.18 -2.67
N LEU A 150 12.65 -18.32 -3.56
CA LEU A 150 11.80 -17.53 -4.45
C LEU A 150 10.93 -18.42 -5.35
N ILE A 151 11.51 -19.48 -5.92
CA ILE A 151 10.78 -20.45 -6.75
C ILE A 151 9.71 -21.17 -5.92
N PHE A 152 10.04 -21.57 -4.70
CA PHE A 152 9.10 -22.20 -3.78
C PHE A 152 7.93 -21.27 -3.44
N MET A 153 8.19 -20.00 -3.14
CA MET A 153 7.15 -19.04 -2.82
C MET A 153 6.23 -18.74 -4.02
N ILE A 154 6.80 -18.53 -5.21
CA ILE A 154 6.02 -18.25 -6.43
C ILE A 154 5.14 -19.46 -6.78
N SER A 155 5.69 -20.68 -6.71
CA SER A 155 4.94 -21.90 -7.04
C SER A 155 3.80 -22.17 -6.04
N LEU A 156 4.07 -22.06 -4.73
CA LEU A 156 3.06 -22.18 -3.68
C LEU A 156 1.96 -21.12 -3.84
N ALA A 157 2.35 -19.85 -4.01
CA ALA A 157 1.36 -18.78 -4.14
C ALA A 157 0.52 -18.93 -5.41
N SER A 158 1.11 -19.39 -6.52
CA SER A 158 0.41 -19.66 -7.78
C SER A 158 -0.66 -20.74 -7.64
N ILE A 159 -0.34 -21.86 -6.98
CA ILE A 159 -1.32 -22.94 -6.79
C ILE A 159 -2.44 -22.54 -5.83
N LEU A 160 -2.09 -21.86 -4.73
CA LEU A 160 -3.08 -21.33 -3.79
C LEU A 160 -4.01 -20.34 -4.47
N THR A 161 -3.49 -19.49 -5.35
CA THR A 161 -4.30 -18.55 -6.13
C THR A 161 -5.34 -19.26 -6.98
N ILE A 162 -5.01 -20.37 -7.66
CA ILE A 162 -6.00 -21.13 -8.43
C ILE A 162 -7.03 -21.81 -7.52
N LEU A 163 -6.56 -22.49 -6.46
CA LEU A 163 -7.43 -23.23 -5.55
C LEU A 163 -8.45 -22.33 -4.86
N ILE A 164 -7.99 -21.15 -4.43
CA ILE A 164 -8.80 -20.12 -3.80
C ILE A 164 -9.66 -19.41 -4.86
N GLY A 165 -9.05 -18.97 -5.96
CA GLY A 165 -9.70 -18.22 -7.03
C GLY A 165 -10.91 -18.94 -7.63
N LYS A 166 -10.88 -20.28 -7.74
CA LYS A 166 -12.00 -21.09 -8.23
C LYS A 166 -13.26 -20.99 -7.36
N ARG A 167 -13.13 -20.69 -6.06
CA ARG A 167 -14.23 -20.80 -5.08
C ARG A 167 -14.72 -19.46 -4.54
N ILE A 168 -14.04 -18.36 -4.85
CA ILE A 168 -14.31 -17.06 -4.21
C ILE A 168 -15.11 -16.12 -5.11
N LYS A 169 -16.18 -15.56 -4.56
CA LYS A 169 -16.98 -14.49 -5.19
C LYS A 169 -16.17 -13.19 -5.28
N LYS A 170 -16.35 -12.40 -6.36
CA LYS A 170 -15.67 -11.09 -6.57
C LYS A 170 -15.69 -10.20 -5.33
N ALA A 171 -16.82 -10.09 -4.63
CA ALA A 171 -16.95 -9.26 -3.43
C ALA A 171 -16.05 -9.74 -2.27
N THR A 172 -15.87 -11.05 -2.13
CA THR A 172 -14.98 -11.63 -1.12
C THR A 172 -13.51 -11.45 -1.52
N VAL A 173 -13.18 -11.54 -2.81
CA VAL A 173 -11.83 -11.21 -3.32
C VAL A 173 -11.44 -9.78 -2.93
N ARG A 174 -12.32 -8.80 -3.17
CA ARG A 174 -12.03 -7.40 -2.85
C ARG A 174 -11.70 -7.19 -1.38
N LYS A 175 -12.47 -7.83 -0.49
CA LYS A 175 -12.21 -7.81 0.96
C LYS A 175 -10.88 -8.47 1.33
N ILE A 176 -10.58 -9.63 0.74
CA ILE A 176 -9.32 -10.34 0.97
C ILE A 176 -8.14 -9.47 0.51
N VAL A 177 -8.18 -8.90 -0.69
CA VAL A 177 -7.17 -7.98 -1.21
C VAL A 177 -6.98 -6.76 -0.31
N MET A 178 -8.09 -6.19 0.18
CA MET A 178 -8.04 -5.08 1.13
C MET A 178 -7.34 -5.47 2.43
N VAL A 179 -7.72 -6.60 3.05
CA VAL A 179 -7.06 -7.11 4.27
C VAL A 179 -5.58 -7.37 4.02
N ILE A 180 -5.25 -7.99 2.90
CA ILE A 180 -3.88 -8.26 2.48
C ILE A 180 -3.07 -6.96 2.39
N ASN A 181 -3.62 -5.93 1.73
CA ASN A 181 -2.96 -4.63 1.61
C ASN A 181 -2.79 -3.93 2.98
N ILE A 182 -3.61 -4.24 3.99
CA ILE A 182 -3.44 -3.69 5.35
C ILE A 182 -2.34 -4.44 6.10
N VAL A 183 -2.40 -5.78 6.08
CA VAL A 183 -1.47 -6.66 6.77
C VAL A 183 -0.05 -6.55 6.19
N THR A 184 0.05 -6.33 4.88
CA THR A 184 1.30 -6.27 4.11
C THR A 184 2.26 -5.22 4.69
N PRO A 185 1.98 -3.90 4.66
CA PRO A 185 2.89 -2.93 5.25
C PRO A 185 3.07 -3.10 6.75
N PHE A 186 2.04 -3.55 7.49
CA PHE A 186 2.17 -3.85 8.92
C PHE A 186 3.28 -4.87 9.16
N LEU A 187 3.33 -5.95 8.38
CA LEU A 187 4.42 -6.94 8.46
C LEU A 187 5.77 -6.32 8.08
N ILE A 188 5.85 -5.43 7.08
CA ILE A 188 7.11 -4.73 6.72
C ILE A 188 7.61 -3.83 7.86
N PHE A 189 6.73 -3.10 8.54
CA PHE A 189 7.13 -2.25 9.64
C PHE A 189 7.41 -3.05 10.92
N LEU A 190 6.72 -4.18 11.14
CA LEU A 190 7.11 -5.16 12.16
C LEU A 190 8.53 -5.65 11.91
N LEU A 191 8.82 -5.97 10.65
CA LEU A 191 10.14 -6.37 10.19
C LEU A 191 11.20 -5.30 10.48
N ILE A 192 10.98 -4.05 10.10
CA ILE A 192 11.95 -2.95 10.32
C ILE A 192 12.09 -2.62 11.82
N GLY A 193 10.98 -2.47 12.56
CA GLY A 193 10.99 -2.13 13.99
C GLY A 193 11.53 -3.23 14.91
N SER A 194 11.47 -4.49 14.46
CA SER A 194 12.07 -5.61 15.18
C SER A 194 13.61 -5.58 15.18
N ASN A 195 14.27 -4.94 14.20
CA ASN A 195 15.75 -4.88 14.15
C ASN A 195 16.37 -4.20 15.36
N GLU A 196 15.77 -3.13 15.88
CA GLU A 196 16.32 -2.29 16.95
C GLU A 196 15.90 -2.78 18.35
N SER A 197 14.68 -3.32 18.46
CA SER A 197 14.16 -3.87 19.70
C SER A 197 14.73 -5.26 20.03
N ILE A 198 14.97 -6.11 19.02
CA ILE A 198 15.63 -7.42 19.21
C ILE A 198 17.08 -7.24 19.67
N THR A 199 17.79 -6.21 19.21
CA THR A 199 19.17 -5.94 19.67
C THR A 199 19.23 -5.40 21.10
N LYS A 200 18.22 -4.65 21.57
CA LYS A 200 18.19 -4.10 22.95
C LYS A 200 17.57 -5.03 23.99
N ASN A 201 16.59 -5.86 23.63
CA ASN A 201 15.77 -6.64 24.57
C ASN A 201 15.83 -8.17 24.34
N ALA A 202 16.96 -8.70 23.86
CA ALA A 202 17.14 -10.10 23.48
C ALA A 202 16.85 -11.17 24.57
N MET A 203 16.40 -10.82 25.78
CA MET A 203 16.15 -11.77 26.88
C MET A 203 14.82 -11.60 27.63
N GLY A 204 13.91 -10.71 27.22
CA GLY A 204 12.80 -10.29 28.10
C GLY A 204 11.42 -10.95 27.92
N GLU A 205 10.97 -11.25 26.70
CA GLU A 205 9.56 -11.61 26.46
C GLU A 205 9.35 -12.96 25.77
N SER A 206 8.55 -13.80 26.42
CA SER A 206 8.24 -15.19 26.02
C SER A 206 7.54 -15.33 24.66
N GLY A 207 6.92 -14.26 24.14
CA GLY A 207 6.24 -14.27 22.84
C GLY A 207 7.20 -14.30 21.66
N ILE A 208 8.18 -13.38 21.64
CA ILE A 208 9.17 -13.25 20.55
C ILE A 208 10.05 -14.50 20.49
N LEU A 209 10.44 -15.05 21.65
CA LEU A 209 11.20 -16.30 21.74
C LEU A 209 10.43 -17.49 21.14
N ARG A 210 9.10 -17.57 21.32
CA ARG A 210 8.27 -18.61 20.70
C ARG A 210 8.19 -18.47 19.17
N TYR A 211 8.12 -17.24 18.65
CA TYR A 211 8.15 -17.00 17.20
C TYR A 211 9.52 -17.28 16.57
N ILE A 212 10.61 -16.94 17.27
CA ILE A 212 11.98 -17.30 16.88
C ILE A 212 12.13 -18.83 16.90
N ALA A 213 11.63 -19.50 17.93
CA ALA A 213 11.63 -20.96 18.03
C ALA A 213 10.82 -21.62 16.89
N PHE A 214 9.65 -21.07 16.54
CA PHE A 214 8.90 -21.52 15.37
C PHE A 214 9.68 -21.33 14.07
N SER A 215 10.34 -20.18 13.90
CA SER A 215 11.12 -19.88 12.70
C SER A 215 12.23 -20.91 12.45
N PHE A 216 12.78 -21.48 13.53
CA PHE A 216 13.77 -22.55 13.47
C PHE A 216 13.16 -23.98 13.41
N SER A 217 11.91 -24.15 13.85
CA SER A 217 11.25 -25.46 13.91
C SER A 217 11.13 -26.12 12.53
N ASN A 218 11.41 -27.43 12.43
CA ASN A 218 11.29 -28.18 11.17
C ASN A 218 9.89 -28.12 10.55
N TYR A 219 8.87 -27.76 11.33
CA TYR A 219 7.49 -27.54 10.89
C TYR A 219 7.29 -26.25 10.08
N ASN A 220 8.21 -25.29 10.15
CA ASN A 220 8.13 -24.05 9.40
C ASN A 220 8.52 -24.25 7.92
N PHE A 221 7.55 -24.66 7.11
CA PHE A 221 7.73 -24.89 5.68
C PHE A 221 8.13 -23.63 4.89
N LEU A 222 7.90 -22.46 5.44
CA LEU A 222 8.24 -21.17 4.83
C LEU A 222 9.74 -20.90 4.78
N THR A 223 10.57 -21.70 5.44
CA THR A 223 12.04 -21.56 5.43
C THR A 223 12.76 -22.81 4.91
N TRP A 224 12.02 -23.82 4.44
CA TRP A 224 12.60 -25.11 4.04
C TRP A 224 13.68 -24.98 2.95
N ALA A 225 13.57 -24.02 2.03
CA ALA A 225 14.59 -23.83 0.99
C ALA A 225 15.93 -23.32 1.53
N ILE A 226 15.95 -22.76 2.74
CA ILE A 226 17.11 -22.06 3.32
C ILE A 226 17.74 -22.87 4.45
N LYS A 227 16.95 -23.74 5.08
CA LYS A 227 17.44 -24.65 6.12
C LYS A 227 18.57 -25.55 5.64
N ASP A 228 19.37 -25.98 6.60
CA ASP A 228 20.43 -26.96 6.37
C ASP A 228 19.84 -28.38 6.26
N GLY A 229 20.57 -29.31 5.65
CA GLY A 229 20.13 -30.70 5.45
C GLY A 229 19.27 -30.91 4.20
N ILE A 230 18.27 -31.80 4.29
CA ILE A 230 17.47 -32.28 3.15
C ILE A 230 16.34 -31.32 2.72
N PHE A 231 16.00 -30.34 3.57
CA PHE A 231 14.86 -29.44 3.36
C PHE A 231 14.90 -28.63 2.05
N PRO A 232 16.06 -28.12 1.57
CA PRO A 232 16.11 -27.44 0.27
C PRO A 232 15.73 -28.33 -0.90
N ILE A 233 16.14 -29.61 -0.86
CA ILE A 233 15.78 -30.60 -1.88
C ILE A 233 14.27 -30.87 -1.83
N ILE A 234 13.71 -31.05 -0.63
CA ILE A 234 12.25 -31.21 -0.44
C ILE A 234 11.51 -30.00 -1.00
N SER A 235 11.97 -28.78 -0.73
CA SER A 235 11.34 -27.54 -1.23
C SER A 235 11.33 -27.48 -2.77
N LEU A 236 12.40 -27.95 -3.43
CA LEU A 236 12.47 -27.98 -4.89
C LEU A 236 11.51 -29.03 -5.47
N VAL A 237 11.47 -30.24 -4.91
CA VAL A 237 10.55 -31.29 -5.35
C VAL A 237 9.10 -30.84 -5.19
N ILE A 238 8.75 -30.23 -4.06
CA ILE A 238 7.41 -29.68 -3.83
C ILE A 238 7.09 -28.54 -4.81
N SER A 239 8.06 -27.66 -5.11
CA SER A 239 7.90 -26.60 -6.10
C SER A 239 7.54 -27.17 -7.47
N ILE A 240 8.22 -28.24 -7.90
CA ILE A 240 7.92 -28.92 -9.17
C ILE A 240 6.50 -29.48 -9.14
N ILE A 241 6.11 -30.16 -8.05
CA ILE A 241 4.74 -30.69 -7.88
C ILE A 241 3.70 -29.57 -7.98
N PHE A 242 3.95 -28.41 -7.36
CA PHE A 242 3.05 -27.26 -7.44
C PHE A 242 2.96 -26.68 -8.85
N VAL A 243 4.08 -26.55 -9.57
CA VAL A 243 4.05 -26.08 -10.98
C VAL A 243 3.28 -27.05 -11.86
N VAL A 244 3.51 -28.35 -11.72
CA VAL A 244 2.78 -29.37 -12.49
C VAL A 244 1.28 -29.32 -12.16
N SER A 245 0.94 -29.29 -10.87
CA SER A 245 -0.45 -29.21 -10.41
C SER A 245 -1.14 -27.92 -10.88
N PHE A 246 -0.42 -26.80 -10.89
CA PHE A 246 -0.88 -25.53 -11.45
C PHE A 246 -1.24 -25.66 -12.94
N VAL A 247 -0.40 -26.32 -13.75
CA VAL A 247 -0.66 -26.53 -15.19
C VAL A 247 -1.90 -27.40 -15.43
N PHE A 248 -2.17 -28.37 -14.56
CA PHE A 248 -3.39 -29.19 -14.67
C PHE A 248 -4.63 -28.43 -14.22
N LEU A 249 -4.61 -27.82 -13.03
CA LEU A 249 -5.77 -27.12 -12.47
C LEU A 249 -6.16 -25.86 -13.25
N SER A 250 -5.20 -25.22 -13.92
CA SER A 250 -5.41 -24.01 -14.72
C SER A 250 -6.32 -24.21 -15.94
N LYS A 251 -6.52 -25.45 -16.40
CA LYS A 251 -7.40 -25.76 -17.53
C LYS A 251 -8.88 -25.58 -17.18
N ASP A 252 -9.24 -25.84 -15.92
CA ASP A 252 -10.63 -25.91 -15.43
C ASP A 252 -11.08 -24.63 -14.72
N VAL A 253 -10.32 -23.54 -14.86
CA VAL A 253 -10.68 -22.25 -14.25
C VAL A 253 -11.72 -21.56 -15.13
N GLU A 254 -12.89 -21.35 -14.56
CA GLU A 254 -13.93 -20.50 -15.14
C GLU A 254 -13.76 -19.07 -14.61
N PHE A 255 -13.53 -18.12 -15.52
CA PHE A 255 -13.48 -16.69 -15.21
C PHE A 255 -14.86 -16.03 -15.31
N SER A 256 -15.91 -16.81 -15.54
CA SER A 256 -17.25 -16.28 -15.78
C SER A 256 -17.67 -15.44 -14.58
N GLN A 257 -18.20 -14.25 -14.88
CA GLN A 257 -18.91 -13.46 -13.90
C GLN A 257 -20.08 -14.31 -13.38
N SER A 258 -19.95 -14.91 -12.20
CA SER A 258 -21.10 -15.29 -11.41
C SER A 258 -21.75 -13.97 -10.98
N GLU A 259 -22.43 -13.30 -11.90
CA GLU A 259 -23.54 -12.45 -11.53
C GLU A 259 -24.43 -13.35 -10.70
N SER A 260 -24.55 -13.06 -9.40
CA SER A 260 -25.62 -13.68 -8.67
C SER A 260 -26.88 -13.29 -9.42
N LYS A 261 -27.59 -14.26 -9.98
CA LYS A 261 -28.98 -14.12 -10.45
C LYS A 261 -29.85 -13.74 -9.24
N SER A 262 -29.62 -12.56 -8.67
CA SER A 262 -30.51 -11.93 -7.72
C SER A 262 -31.58 -11.28 -8.57
N GLY A 263 -32.53 -12.10 -9.02
CA GLY A 263 -33.74 -11.71 -9.76
C GLY A 263 -34.72 -10.89 -8.90
N LYS A 264 -34.21 -9.89 -8.18
CA LYS A 264 -35.02 -8.86 -7.55
C LYS A 264 -34.58 -7.54 -8.14
N THR A 265 -35.26 -7.14 -9.21
CA THR A 265 -35.45 -5.73 -9.55
C THR A 265 -36.01 -5.08 -8.29
N LYS A 266 -35.13 -4.58 -7.42
CA LYS A 266 -35.56 -3.71 -6.34
C LYS A 266 -36.16 -2.50 -7.04
N ASP A 267 -37.45 -2.30 -6.85
CA ASP A 267 -38.09 -1.04 -7.20
C ASP A 267 -37.26 0.08 -6.58
N PHE A 268 -36.49 0.76 -7.42
CA PHE A 268 -35.75 1.93 -7.03
C PHE A 268 -36.80 3.02 -6.83
N LYS A 269 -37.37 3.11 -5.63
CA LYS A 269 -38.10 4.29 -5.22
C LYS A 269 -37.13 5.45 -5.29
N LEU A 270 -37.36 6.34 -6.26
CA LEU A 270 -36.72 7.66 -6.34
C LEU A 270 -37.11 8.43 -5.08
N MET A 271 -36.36 8.23 -4.00
CA MET A 271 -36.40 9.11 -2.83
C MET A 271 -35.70 10.41 -3.25
N GLY A 272 -36.48 11.36 -3.75
CA GLY A 272 -36.00 12.72 -3.95
C GLY A 272 -35.59 13.29 -2.60
N SER A 273 -34.29 13.41 -2.33
CA SER A 273 -33.85 14.28 -1.26
C SER A 273 -34.18 15.71 -1.71
N GLY A 274 -35.17 16.35 -1.10
CA GLY A 274 -35.69 17.68 -1.52
C GLY A 274 -34.68 18.84 -1.52
N VAL A 275 -33.38 18.57 -1.33
CA VAL A 275 -32.29 19.54 -1.46
C VAL A 275 -31.17 18.94 -2.34
N PRO A 276 -30.84 19.55 -3.49
CA PRO A 276 -29.86 19.01 -4.45
C PRO A 276 -28.45 18.87 -3.86
N ILE A 277 -28.04 19.77 -2.96
CA ILE A 277 -26.74 19.69 -2.28
C ILE A 277 -26.66 18.43 -1.41
N LYS A 278 -27.71 18.14 -0.64
CA LYS A 278 -27.79 16.93 0.19
C LYS A 278 -27.69 15.67 -0.65
N ALA A 279 -28.29 15.66 -1.84
CA ALA A 279 -28.20 14.56 -2.78
C ALA A 279 -26.75 14.27 -3.19
N ILE A 280 -25.97 15.31 -3.50
CA ILE A 280 -24.56 15.19 -3.91
C ILE A 280 -23.71 14.62 -2.76
N TYR A 281 -23.86 15.14 -1.54
CA TYR A 281 -23.12 14.61 -0.37
C TYR A 281 -23.46 13.14 -0.11
N ILE A 282 -24.75 12.76 -0.15
CA ILE A 282 -25.16 11.36 0.05
C ILE A 282 -24.64 10.47 -1.08
N LYS A 283 -24.66 10.95 -2.33
CA LYS A 283 -24.09 10.26 -3.49
C LYS A 283 -22.60 9.98 -3.28
N ASP A 284 -21.83 11.00 -2.90
CA ASP A 284 -20.38 10.90 -2.76
C ASP A 284 -19.99 10.05 -1.55
N ILE A 285 -20.70 10.15 -0.41
CA ILE A 285 -20.50 9.25 0.74
C ILE A 285 -20.79 7.79 0.37
N LYS A 286 -21.92 7.52 -0.30
CA LYS A 286 -22.24 6.16 -0.75
C LYS A 286 -21.21 5.64 -1.76
N THR A 287 -20.67 6.53 -2.59
CA THR A 287 -19.62 6.18 -3.56
C THR A 287 -18.31 5.87 -2.86
N ALA A 288 -17.89 6.68 -1.89
CA ALA A 288 -16.72 6.46 -1.04
C ALA A 288 -16.80 5.09 -0.35
N LEU A 289 -17.93 4.79 0.32
CA LEU A 289 -18.14 3.53 1.03
C LEU A 289 -18.30 2.30 0.11
N ARG A 290 -18.48 2.48 -1.21
CA ARG A 290 -18.53 1.38 -2.18
C ARG A 290 -17.15 1.05 -2.76
N ILE A 291 -16.19 1.97 -2.65
CA ILE A 291 -14.85 1.79 -3.19
C ILE A 291 -13.97 1.17 -2.10
N ASP A 292 -13.61 -0.10 -2.24
CA ASP A 292 -12.82 -0.82 -1.23
C ASP A 292 -11.45 -0.14 -0.98
N GLN A 293 -10.84 0.44 -2.02
CA GLN A 293 -9.60 1.20 -1.90
C GLN A 293 -9.76 2.48 -1.05
N PHE A 294 -10.93 3.11 -1.07
CA PHE A 294 -11.21 4.29 -0.24
C PHE A 294 -11.32 3.89 1.24
N ILE A 295 -11.98 2.77 1.52
CA ILE A 295 -12.06 2.22 2.88
C ILE A 295 -10.67 1.80 3.36
N PHE A 296 -9.84 1.23 2.48
CA PHE A 296 -8.45 0.88 2.80
C PHE A 296 -7.66 2.11 3.27
N PHE A 297 -7.77 3.22 2.55
CA PHE A 297 -7.09 4.48 2.89
C PHE A 297 -7.55 5.08 4.22
N ILE A 298 -8.79 4.83 4.62
CA ILE A 298 -9.31 5.19 5.94
C ILE A 298 -8.77 4.29 7.06
N ILE A 299 -8.84 2.96 6.89
CA ILE A 299 -8.56 2.02 7.99
C ILE A 299 -7.05 1.82 8.20
N TYR A 300 -6.28 1.80 7.11
CA TYR A 300 -4.86 1.45 7.16
C TYR A 300 -4.04 2.33 8.10
N PRO A 301 -4.12 3.68 8.04
CA PRO A 301 -3.27 4.51 8.88
C PRO A 301 -3.57 4.37 10.38
N VAL A 302 -4.82 4.08 10.76
CA VAL A 302 -5.22 3.82 12.16
C VAL A 302 -4.61 2.52 12.65
N ALA A 303 -4.77 1.46 11.86
CA ALA A 303 -4.18 0.16 12.18
C ALA A 303 -2.66 0.27 12.29
N PHE A 304 -2.04 1.06 11.41
CA PHE A 304 -0.62 1.35 11.41
C PHE A 304 -0.17 2.18 12.62
N GLY A 305 -0.91 3.23 12.99
CA GLY A 305 -0.63 4.04 14.18
C GLY A 305 -0.72 3.21 15.46
N ILE A 306 -1.81 2.46 15.65
CA ILE A 306 -1.97 1.55 16.80
C ILE A 306 -0.82 0.54 16.86
N PHE A 307 -0.45 -0.03 15.72
CA PHE A 307 0.68 -0.93 15.64
C PHE A 307 1.99 -0.30 16.12
N MET A 308 2.32 0.89 15.60
CA MET A 308 3.53 1.61 15.95
C MET A 308 3.55 2.01 17.44
N ALA A 309 2.39 2.34 18.01
CA ALA A 309 2.23 2.63 19.44
C ALA A 309 2.51 1.39 20.32
N VAL A 310 2.09 0.21 19.86
CA VAL A 310 2.32 -1.06 20.57
C VAL A 310 3.79 -1.47 20.46
N MET A 311 4.37 -1.42 19.26
CA MET A 311 5.75 -1.88 19.02
C MET A 311 6.82 -1.03 19.72
N ASN A 312 6.70 0.30 19.63
CA ASN A 312 7.70 1.20 20.19
C ASN A 312 7.41 1.56 21.66
N ASN A 313 6.28 1.09 22.19
CA ASN A 313 5.73 1.50 23.47
C ASN A 313 5.67 3.04 23.63
N ASP A 314 5.54 3.75 22.51
CA ASP A 314 5.63 5.20 22.45
C ASP A 314 4.56 5.75 21.51
N ILE A 315 3.71 6.61 22.07
CA ILE A 315 2.62 7.27 21.34
C ILE A 315 3.18 8.31 20.36
N PHE A 316 4.32 8.92 20.66
CA PHE A 316 4.92 9.94 19.80
C PHE A 316 5.36 9.35 18.47
N THR A 317 6.05 8.21 18.52
CA THR A 317 6.43 7.45 17.33
C THR A 317 5.20 7.00 16.52
N ALA A 318 4.10 6.65 17.19
CA ALA A 318 2.85 6.29 16.53
C ALA A 318 2.23 7.43 15.73
N ILE A 319 2.05 8.59 16.37
CA ILE A 319 1.49 9.81 15.74
C ILE A 319 2.38 10.26 14.58
N PHE A 320 3.69 10.25 14.78
CA PHE A 320 4.66 10.63 13.75
C PHE A 320 4.62 9.72 12.52
N ALA A 321 4.39 8.42 12.74
CA ALA A 321 4.33 7.44 11.66
C ALA A 321 2.97 7.44 10.94
N SER A 322 1.85 7.60 11.66
CA SER A 322 0.51 7.54 11.07
C SER A 322 0.11 8.82 10.33
N MET A 323 0.46 10.00 10.85
CA MET A 323 0.05 11.29 10.28
C MET A 323 0.45 11.51 8.80
N PRO A 324 1.71 11.30 8.38
CA PRO A 324 2.08 11.48 6.98
C PRO A 324 1.25 10.59 6.05
N VAL A 325 0.97 9.35 6.48
CA VAL A 325 0.18 8.39 5.71
C VAL A 325 -1.26 8.86 5.56
N ILE A 326 -1.92 9.26 6.67
CA ILE A 326 -3.29 9.80 6.65
C ILE A 326 -3.39 10.95 5.66
N ILE A 327 -2.44 11.89 5.72
CA ILE A 327 -2.51 13.12 4.94
C ILE A 327 -2.26 12.85 3.44
N ILE A 328 -1.36 11.93 3.08
CA ILE A 328 -1.17 11.48 1.69
C ILE A 328 -2.45 10.81 1.18
N TYR A 329 -3.04 9.93 1.99
CA TYR A 329 -4.23 9.17 1.61
C TYR A 329 -5.46 10.05 1.39
N VAL A 330 -5.63 11.12 2.15
CA VAL A 330 -6.68 12.12 1.89
C VAL A 330 -6.57 12.77 0.52
N ALA A 331 -5.35 13.04 0.03
CA ALA A 331 -5.17 13.56 -1.32
C ALA A 331 -5.64 12.55 -2.38
N ILE A 332 -5.33 11.27 -2.19
CA ILE A 332 -5.72 10.20 -3.12
C ILE A 332 -7.24 9.98 -3.05
N GLU A 333 -7.84 9.98 -1.87
CA GLU A 333 -9.30 9.86 -1.68
C GLU A 333 -10.07 10.97 -2.39
N SER A 334 -9.62 12.22 -2.21
CA SER A 334 -10.19 13.38 -2.91
C SER A 334 -10.06 13.23 -4.42
N ALA A 335 -8.88 12.83 -4.90
CA ALA A 335 -8.64 12.57 -6.31
C ALA A 335 -9.59 11.49 -6.87
N ILE A 336 -9.82 10.39 -6.14
CA ILE A 336 -10.73 9.31 -6.54
C ILE A 336 -12.16 9.83 -6.74
N LEU A 337 -12.67 10.62 -5.78
CA LEU A 337 -14.02 11.15 -5.89
C LEU A 337 -14.12 12.18 -7.02
N THR A 338 -13.11 13.03 -7.20
CA THR A 338 -13.06 14.00 -8.31
C THR A 338 -12.98 13.31 -9.66
N ALA A 339 -12.18 12.25 -9.79
CA ALA A 339 -12.03 11.48 -11.04
C ALA A 339 -13.34 10.88 -11.51
N LYS A 340 -14.13 10.31 -10.59
CA LYS A 340 -15.43 9.74 -10.91
C LYS A 340 -16.43 10.77 -11.42
N GLU A 341 -16.38 11.99 -10.90
CA GLU A 341 -17.20 13.08 -11.42
C GLU A 341 -16.73 13.50 -12.81
N TYR A 342 -15.41 13.57 -13.02
CA TYR A 342 -14.82 14.08 -14.25
C TYR A 342 -15.02 13.16 -15.46
N LEU A 343 -15.12 11.84 -15.24
CA LEU A 343 -15.47 10.88 -16.29
C LEU A 343 -16.83 11.18 -16.94
N TYR A 344 -17.74 11.81 -16.19
CA TYR A 344 -19.09 12.15 -16.62
C TYR A 344 -19.31 13.67 -16.65
N ILE A 345 -18.24 14.45 -16.82
CA ILE A 345 -18.28 15.92 -16.67
C ILE A 345 -19.31 16.59 -17.59
N GLU A 346 -19.50 16.07 -18.81
CA GLU A 346 -20.48 16.57 -19.78
C GLU A 346 -21.90 16.49 -19.23
N THR A 347 -22.25 15.39 -18.57
CA THR A 347 -23.54 15.22 -17.90
C THR A 347 -23.63 16.11 -16.67
N VAL A 348 -22.56 16.22 -15.89
CA VAL A 348 -22.52 16.99 -14.64
C VAL A 348 -22.68 18.50 -14.90
N LYS A 349 -22.15 19.01 -16.03
CA LYS A 349 -22.33 20.40 -16.47
C LYS A 349 -23.80 20.77 -16.76
N THR A 350 -24.67 19.78 -17.03
CA THR A 350 -26.10 20.03 -17.27
C THR A 350 -26.92 20.25 -15.99
N TYR A 351 -26.33 20.01 -14.82
CA TYR A 351 -27.03 20.18 -13.56
C TYR A 351 -27.21 21.66 -13.20
N PRO A 352 -28.33 22.05 -12.58
CA PRO A 352 -28.59 23.44 -12.15
C PRO A 352 -27.83 23.78 -10.85
N ILE A 353 -26.55 23.42 -10.78
CA ILE A 353 -25.69 23.54 -9.61
C ILE A 353 -24.30 23.97 -10.08
N SER A 354 -23.70 24.95 -9.40
CA SER A 354 -22.34 25.38 -9.75
C SER A 354 -21.32 24.27 -9.53
N LEU A 355 -20.35 24.14 -10.44
CA LEU A 355 -19.29 23.13 -10.36
C LEU A 355 -18.51 23.21 -9.03
N GLY A 356 -18.30 24.40 -8.48
CA GLY A 356 -17.71 24.56 -7.15
C GLY A 356 -18.48 23.84 -6.04
N LYS A 357 -19.83 23.89 -6.07
CA LYS A 357 -20.68 23.15 -5.13
C LYS A 357 -20.67 21.64 -5.38
N ILE A 358 -20.40 21.22 -6.62
CA ILE A 358 -20.24 19.81 -6.98
C ILE A 358 -18.88 19.27 -6.53
N LEU A 359 -17.84 20.10 -6.55
CA LEU A 359 -16.48 19.74 -6.16
C LEU A 359 -16.24 19.78 -4.64
N MET A 360 -16.94 20.64 -3.91
CA MET A 360 -16.79 20.77 -2.44
C MET A 360 -16.92 19.46 -1.65
N PRO A 361 -17.93 18.60 -1.89
CA PRO A 361 -18.05 17.32 -1.20
C PRO A 361 -16.83 16.42 -1.38
N LYS A 362 -16.14 16.49 -2.53
CA LYS A 362 -14.93 15.69 -2.80
C LYS A 362 -13.76 16.13 -1.95
N ILE A 363 -13.78 17.36 -1.47
CA ILE A 363 -12.77 17.90 -0.56
C ILE A 363 -13.16 17.61 0.89
N ILE A 364 -14.42 17.92 1.25
CA ILE A 364 -14.92 17.88 2.62
C ILE A 364 -15.09 16.45 3.13
N ILE A 365 -15.55 15.50 2.31
CA ILE A 365 -15.79 14.12 2.74
C ILE A 365 -14.48 13.44 3.18
N PRO A 366 -13.41 13.37 2.35
CA PRO A 366 -12.13 12.80 2.78
C PRO A 366 -11.56 13.50 4.02
N THR A 367 -11.65 14.84 4.07
CA THR A 367 -11.12 15.63 5.19
C THR A 367 -11.84 15.31 6.50
N THR A 368 -13.17 15.33 6.50
CA THR A 368 -13.97 15.13 7.71
C THR A 368 -13.90 13.69 8.19
N LEU A 369 -13.96 12.70 7.29
CA LEU A 369 -13.79 11.29 7.66
C LEU A 369 -12.44 11.06 8.32
N ASN A 370 -11.33 11.49 7.70
CA ASN A 370 -9.99 11.28 8.25
C ASN A 370 -9.75 12.08 9.54
N THR A 371 -10.40 13.24 9.72
CA THR A 371 -10.32 13.99 10.98
C THR A 371 -11.05 13.26 12.11
N ILE A 372 -12.24 12.69 11.83
CA ILE A 372 -12.98 11.88 12.81
C ILE A 372 -12.17 10.65 13.20
N ILE A 373 -11.55 10.00 12.22
CA ILE A 373 -10.70 8.83 12.42
C ILE A 373 -9.49 9.17 13.30
N LEU A 374 -8.80 10.28 13.02
CA LEU A 374 -7.67 10.74 13.82
C LEU A 374 -8.11 11.09 15.25
N LEU A 375 -9.30 11.65 15.42
CA LEU A 375 -9.88 11.89 16.75
C LEU A 375 -10.14 10.58 17.50
N VAL A 376 -10.68 9.55 16.82
CA VAL A 376 -10.86 8.21 17.41
C VAL A 376 -9.51 7.60 17.81
N GLU A 377 -8.49 7.70 16.95
CA GLU A 377 -7.12 7.23 17.25
C GLU A 377 -6.54 7.91 18.51
N PHE A 378 -6.69 9.23 18.62
CA PHE A 378 -6.23 9.99 19.79
C PHE A 378 -6.98 9.61 21.07
N ILE A 379 -8.28 9.35 20.97
CA ILE A 379 -9.09 8.85 22.11
C ILE A 379 -8.58 7.47 22.54
N ILE A 380 -8.35 6.55 21.59
CA ILE A 380 -7.80 5.22 21.87
C ILE A 380 -6.44 5.33 22.57
N PHE A 381 -5.55 6.20 22.09
CA PHE A 381 -4.23 6.42 22.72
C PHE A 381 -4.33 7.07 24.10
N SER A 382 -5.31 7.95 24.32
CA SER A 382 -5.61 8.49 25.65
C SER A 382 -5.97 7.39 26.64
N PHE A 383 -6.84 6.46 26.26
CA PHE A 383 -7.25 5.35 27.13
C PHE A 383 -6.18 4.27 27.31
N LEU A 384 -5.48 3.86 26.24
CA LEU A 384 -4.55 2.73 26.29
C LEU A 384 -3.15 3.08 26.80
N LYS A 385 -2.71 4.33 26.59
CA LYS A 385 -1.32 4.75 26.82
C LYS A 385 -1.20 6.06 27.61
N GLY A 386 -2.32 6.64 28.07
CA GLY A 386 -2.31 7.84 28.91
C GLY A 386 -1.88 9.12 28.18
N LEU A 387 -2.26 9.27 26.90
CA LEU A 387 -1.98 10.48 26.12
C LEU A 387 -2.52 11.73 26.84
N GLN A 388 -1.62 12.67 27.16
CA GLN A 388 -2.00 13.94 27.79
C GLN A 388 -2.86 14.80 26.85
N PHE A 389 -3.86 15.49 27.40
CA PHE A 389 -4.77 16.36 26.63
C PHE A 389 -4.06 17.41 25.76
N LYS A 390 -2.87 17.88 26.16
CA LYS A 390 -2.07 18.84 25.37
C LYS A 390 -1.77 18.38 23.94
N PHE A 391 -1.73 17.07 23.70
CA PHE A 391 -1.48 16.52 22.37
C PHE A 391 -2.66 16.67 21.41
N PHE A 392 -3.86 16.98 21.89
CA PHE A 392 -5.00 17.26 21.02
C PHE A 392 -4.79 18.50 20.14
N ILE A 393 -3.77 19.34 20.39
CA ILE A 393 -3.36 20.42 19.49
C ILE A 393 -2.99 19.92 18.07
N PHE A 394 -2.59 18.65 17.95
CA PHE A 394 -2.30 18.04 16.67
C PHE A 394 -3.54 17.85 15.78
N LEU A 395 -4.75 17.81 16.34
CA LEU A 395 -6.00 17.71 15.57
C LEU A 395 -6.27 18.93 14.68
N PRO A 396 -6.34 20.18 15.21
CA PRO A 396 -6.59 21.35 14.36
C PRO A 396 -5.46 21.58 13.35
N ILE A 397 -4.22 21.25 13.71
CA ILE A 397 -3.07 21.30 12.80
C ILE A 397 -3.24 20.31 11.65
N SER A 398 -3.60 19.06 11.97
CA SER A 398 -3.87 18.03 10.97
C SER A 398 -5.02 18.42 10.07
N PHE A 399 -6.09 18.99 10.63
CA PHE A 399 -7.24 19.45 9.85
C PHE A 399 -6.83 20.42 8.72
N VAL A 400 -5.95 21.39 9.01
CA VAL A 400 -5.41 22.30 7.98
C VAL A 400 -4.62 21.55 6.91
N LEU A 401 -3.76 20.62 7.31
CA LEU A 401 -2.98 19.80 6.38
C LEU A 401 -3.86 18.89 5.52
N LEU A 402 -4.91 18.31 6.10
CA LEU A 402 -5.88 17.45 5.39
C LEU A 402 -6.66 18.26 4.34
N ILE A 403 -7.11 19.48 4.67
CA ILE A 403 -7.76 20.37 3.70
C ILE A 403 -6.83 20.68 2.53
N MET A 404 -5.58 21.07 2.82
CA MET A 404 -4.59 21.40 1.78
C MET A 404 -4.38 20.22 0.83
N ASN A 405 -4.16 19.02 1.38
CA ASN A 405 -3.89 17.83 0.59
C ASN A 405 -5.12 17.34 -0.18
N SER A 406 -6.30 17.46 0.41
CA SER A 406 -7.56 17.18 -0.26
C SER A 406 -7.79 18.09 -1.48
N LEU A 407 -7.52 19.40 -1.35
CA LEU A 407 -7.55 20.34 -2.47
C LEU A 407 -6.52 20.01 -3.54
N MET A 408 -5.32 19.60 -3.12
CA MET A 408 -4.24 19.23 -4.03
C MET A 408 -4.59 17.99 -4.87
N GLY A 409 -5.17 16.97 -4.24
CA GLY A 409 -5.69 15.77 -4.91
C GLY A 409 -6.75 16.09 -5.96
N ALA A 410 -7.75 16.90 -5.58
CA ALA A 410 -8.79 17.35 -6.51
C ALA A 410 -8.20 18.18 -7.67
N TYR A 411 -7.31 19.13 -7.39
CA TYR A 411 -6.70 19.99 -8.40
C TYR A 411 -5.84 19.22 -9.41
N GLN A 412 -5.01 18.28 -8.94
CA GLN A 412 -4.19 17.47 -9.85
C GLN A 412 -5.03 16.60 -10.78
N THR A 413 -6.18 16.13 -10.28
CA THR A 413 -7.14 15.35 -11.05
C THR A 413 -7.84 16.21 -12.10
N VAL A 414 -8.29 17.41 -11.75
CA VAL A 414 -8.88 18.36 -12.72
C VAL A 414 -7.86 18.77 -13.78
N LYS A 415 -6.61 19.03 -13.39
CA LYS A 415 -5.54 19.43 -14.30
C LYS A 415 -5.17 18.31 -15.29
N ASN A 416 -5.24 17.05 -14.86
CA ASN A 416 -4.91 15.88 -15.67
C ASN A 416 -6.00 14.82 -15.50
N PRO A 417 -7.17 14.98 -16.13
CA PRO A 417 -8.30 14.10 -15.90
C PRO A 417 -8.00 12.67 -16.36
N PRO A 418 -8.36 11.66 -15.52
CA PRO A 418 -8.18 10.27 -15.90
C PRO A 418 -9.17 9.89 -17.00
N LYS A 419 -8.68 9.12 -17.99
CA LYS A 419 -9.48 8.60 -19.10
C LYS A 419 -9.99 7.18 -18.85
N THR A 420 -9.79 6.66 -17.65
CA THR A 420 -10.07 5.27 -17.30
C THR A 420 -10.85 5.23 -16.00
N GLU A 421 -11.79 4.29 -15.90
CA GLU A 421 -12.53 4.04 -14.65
C GLU A 421 -11.66 3.40 -13.56
N ASN A 422 -10.45 2.96 -13.90
CA ASN A 422 -9.54 2.31 -12.97
C ASN A 422 -9.05 3.29 -11.87
N ILE A 423 -9.57 3.06 -10.67
CA ILE A 423 -9.33 3.85 -9.45
C ILE A 423 -7.85 3.88 -9.05
N SER A 424 -7.11 2.81 -9.36
CA SER A 424 -5.66 2.73 -9.08
C SER A 424 -4.80 3.65 -9.97
N ARG A 425 -5.39 4.27 -11.01
CA ARG A 425 -4.69 5.13 -11.98
C ARG A 425 -5.23 6.56 -12.03
N VAL A 426 -5.91 6.98 -10.97
CA VAL A 426 -6.53 8.31 -10.89
C VAL A 426 -5.50 9.44 -10.94
N LEU A 427 -4.37 9.28 -10.25
CA LEU A 427 -3.24 10.19 -10.31
C LEU A 427 -2.09 9.55 -11.08
N GLY A 428 -1.47 10.29 -12.00
CA GLY A 428 -0.23 9.85 -12.64
C GLY A 428 0.94 9.88 -11.65
N PHE A 429 1.95 9.04 -11.87
CA PHE A 429 3.13 8.93 -10.99
C PHE A 429 3.77 10.27 -10.62
N GLY A 430 3.92 11.20 -11.59
CA GLY A 430 4.47 12.53 -11.32
C GLY A 430 3.58 13.39 -10.42
N SER A 431 2.25 13.25 -10.50
CA SER A 431 1.32 13.94 -9.61
C SER A 431 1.34 13.32 -8.21
N ILE A 432 1.48 11.99 -8.11
CA ILE A 432 1.64 11.28 -6.82
C ILE A 432 2.90 11.76 -6.12
N MET A 433 4.05 11.74 -6.80
CA MET A 433 5.33 12.21 -6.24
C MET A 433 5.29 13.67 -5.80
N LEU A 434 4.60 14.53 -6.56
CA LEU A 434 4.43 15.94 -6.20
C LEU A 434 3.57 16.08 -4.93
N VAL A 435 2.45 15.35 -4.86
CA VAL A 435 1.62 15.26 -3.65
C VAL A 435 2.48 14.78 -2.49
N GLU A 436 3.02 13.58 -2.55
CA GLU A 436 3.84 12.98 -1.48
C GLU A 436 4.97 13.89 -1.02
N GLY A 437 5.72 14.51 -1.94
CA GLY A 437 6.82 15.42 -1.60
C GLY A 437 6.37 16.65 -0.82
N ILE A 438 5.29 17.31 -1.26
CA ILE A 438 4.74 18.48 -0.55
C ILE A 438 4.13 18.05 0.79
N THR A 439 3.41 16.93 0.80
CA THR A 439 2.79 16.40 2.01
C THR A 439 3.84 16.07 3.06
N LEU A 440 4.85 15.27 2.72
CA LEU A 440 5.94 14.91 3.61
C LEU A 440 6.68 16.15 4.09
N GLY A 441 7.04 17.07 3.19
CA GLY A 441 7.72 18.32 3.56
C GLY A 441 6.92 19.13 4.58
N SER A 442 5.61 19.32 4.35
CA SER A 442 4.74 20.06 5.27
C SER A 442 4.52 19.35 6.61
N VAL A 443 4.39 18.02 6.59
CA VAL A 443 4.23 17.19 7.79
C VAL A 443 5.49 17.23 8.64
N PHE A 444 6.65 17.00 8.06
CA PHE A 444 7.92 17.07 8.80
C PHE A 444 8.19 18.49 9.30
N ALA A 445 7.91 19.53 8.53
CA ALA A 445 8.13 20.91 8.98
C ALA A 445 7.20 21.37 10.13
N VAL A 446 6.06 20.69 10.33
CA VAL A 446 5.11 21.03 11.40
C VAL A 446 5.22 20.06 12.57
N ILE A 447 5.12 18.76 12.32
CA ILE A 447 4.99 17.74 13.36
C ILE A 447 6.32 17.50 14.06
N PHE A 448 7.44 17.39 13.32
CA PHE A 448 8.75 17.11 13.93
C PHE A 448 9.19 18.21 14.92
N PRO A 449 9.11 19.52 14.59
CA PRO A 449 9.47 20.54 15.56
C PRO A 449 8.53 20.60 16.77
N LEU A 450 7.22 20.38 16.56
CA LEU A 450 6.27 20.34 17.66
C LEU A 450 6.56 19.18 18.62
N MET A 451 6.94 18.01 18.08
CA MET A 451 7.38 16.88 18.91
C MET A 451 8.61 17.23 19.74
N LYS A 452 9.66 17.81 19.12
CA LYS A 452 10.83 18.28 19.87
C LYS A 452 10.49 19.28 20.96
N LEU A 453 9.51 20.15 20.69
CA LEU A 453 9.02 21.14 21.65
C LEU A 453 8.34 20.47 22.84
N PHE A 454 7.50 19.47 22.60
CA PHE A 454 6.87 18.70 23.67
C PHE A 454 7.84 17.81 24.46
N ALA A 455 8.91 17.35 23.82
CA ALA A 455 9.99 16.60 24.45
C ALA A 455 11.03 17.50 25.17
N ASN A 456 10.94 18.83 25.01
CA ASN A 456 11.97 19.79 25.42
C ASN A 456 13.39 19.45 24.88
N ASP A 457 13.46 18.88 23.67
CA ASP A 457 14.69 18.37 23.05
C ASP A 457 15.33 19.39 22.09
N PHE A 458 15.72 20.54 22.64
CA PHE A 458 16.43 21.60 21.91
C PHE A 458 17.74 21.95 22.61
N GLU A 459 18.83 22.00 21.84
CA GLU A 459 20.17 22.28 22.36
C GLU A 459 20.37 23.77 22.69
N SER A 460 19.57 24.65 22.08
CA SER A 460 19.64 26.10 22.32
C SER A 460 18.28 26.77 22.32
N THR A 461 18.19 27.87 23.06
CA THR A 461 17.01 28.76 23.09
C THR A 461 16.65 29.29 21.70
N ILE A 462 17.65 29.59 20.87
CA ILE A 462 17.46 30.08 19.50
C ILE A 462 16.81 29.01 18.62
N GLN A 463 17.31 27.76 18.66
CA GLN A 463 16.70 26.65 17.94
C GLN A 463 15.25 26.41 18.39
N ARG A 464 14.96 26.53 19.68
CA ARG A 464 13.59 26.39 20.21
C ARG A 464 12.63 27.43 19.61
N TYR A 465 13.05 28.69 19.48
CA TYR A 465 12.22 29.73 18.88
C TYR A 465 12.09 29.59 17.35
N LEU A 466 13.19 29.40 16.64
CA LEU A 466 13.20 29.31 15.18
C LEU A 466 12.57 28.02 14.66
N VAL A 467 13.03 26.88 15.17
CA VAL A 467 12.57 25.57 14.70
C VAL A 467 11.29 25.18 15.42
N GLY A 468 11.23 25.32 16.75
CA GLY A 468 10.09 24.86 17.53
C GLY A 468 8.79 25.64 17.30
N TYR A 469 8.84 26.98 17.23
CA TYR A 469 7.64 27.81 17.09
C TYR A 469 7.47 28.41 15.69
N LEU A 470 8.49 29.08 15.16
CA LEU A 470 8.35 29.83 13.90
C LEU A 470 8.15 28.92 12.68
N LEU A 471 8.89 27.82 12.58
CA LEU A 471 8.79 26.91 11.42
C LEU A 471 7.39 26.25 11.29
N PRO A 472 6.78 25.68 12.34
CA PRO A 472 5.40 25.17 12.26
C PRO A 472 4.39 26.25 11.89
N ILE A 473 4.48 27.44 12.49
CA ILE A 473 3.55 28.56 12.24
C ILE A 473 3.68 29.03 10.79
N ALA A 474 4.90 29.27 10.31
CA ALA A 474 5.16 29.68 8.94
C ALA A 474 4.68 28.62 7.92
N THR A 475 4.89 27.34 8.23
CA THR A 475 4.41 26.24 7.37
C THR A 475 2.88 26.19 7.34
N LEU A 476 2.20 26.35 8.48
CA LEU A 476 0.74 26.39 8.52
C LEU A 476 0.16 27.58 7.74
N ILE A 477 0.77 28.75 7.85
CA ILE A 477 0.39 29.93 7.06
C ILE A 477 0.60 29.64 5.56
N ALA A 478 1.74 29.07 5.17
CA ALA A 478 2.00 28.69 3.80
C ALA A 478 0.99 27.66 3.28
N CYS A 479 0.62 26.65 4.09
CA CYS A 479 -0.41 25.68 3.76
C CYS A 479 -1.78 26.33 3.56
N LEU A 480 -2.17 27.29 4.39
CA LEU A 480 -3.43 28.03 4.23
C LEU A 480 -3.43 28.90 2.96
N MET A 481 -2.34 29.62 2.70
CA MET A 481 -2.19 30.42 1.49
C MET A 481 -2.23 29.54 0.23
N TYR A 482 -1.53 28.40 0.26
CA TYR A 482 -1.51 27.44 -0.83
C TYR A 482 -2.88 26.78 -1.04
N SER A 483 -3.59 26.45 0.04
CA SER A 483 -4.97 25.94 -0.02
C SER A 483 -5.91 26.94 -0.69
N ARG A 484 -5.84 28.22 -0.30
CA ARG A 484 -6.63 29.27 -0.95
C ARG A 484 -6.29 29.41 -2.44
N TYR A 485 -5.01 29.38 -2.78
CA TYR A 485 -4.55 29.42 -4.17
C TYR A 485 -5.09 28.24 -5.00
N LEU A 486 -5.00 27.01 -4.47
CA LEU A 486 -5.52 25.82 -5.14
C LEU A 486 -7.03 25.89 -5.31
N TYR A 487 -7.77 26.33 -4.29
CA TYR A 487 -9.22 26.50 -4.36
C TYR A 487 -9.63 27.49 -5.45
N LEU A 488 -9.00 28.66 -5.52
CA LEU A 488 -9.27 29.67 -6.55
C LEU A 488 -8.95 29.14 -7.95
N LYS A 489 -7.83 28.43 -8.11
CA LYS A 489 -7.49 27.80 -9.40
C LYS A 489 -8.47 26.70 -9.79
N LEU A 490 -8.94 25.91 -8.84
CA LEU A 490 -9.87 24.81 -9.08
C LEU A 490 -11.23 25.33 -9.57
N ILE A 491 -11.65 26.49 -9.10
CA ILE A 491 -12.83 27.19 -9.63
C ILE A 491 -12.52 27.84 -10.99
N GLY A 492 -11.42 28.59 -11.12
CA GLY A 492 -11.09 29.34 -12.34
C GLY A 492 -10.71 28.47 -13.56
N TYR A 493 -10.14 27.28 -13.37
CA TYR A 493 -9.91 26.32 -14.45
C TYR A 493 -11.20 25.85 -15.13
N HIS A 494 -12.33 25.97 -14.44
CA HIS A 494 -13.62 25.51 -14.92
C HIS A 494 -14.49 26.61 -15.52
N GLU A 495 -14.25 27.88 -15.21
CA GLU A 495 -14.92 28.99 -15.88
C GLU A 495 -14.37 29.26 -17.29
N SER A 496 -13.20 28.69 -17.62
CA SER A 496 -12.50 28.87 -18.91
C SER A 496 -12.66 27.70 -19.90
N GLN A 497 -13.39 26.63 -19.53
CA GLN A 497 -13.69 25.44 -20.36
C GLN A 497 -15.18 25.09 -20.34
#